data_AF-A0AAV9J1J0-F1
#
_entry.id   AF-A0AAV9J1J0-F1
#
_cell.length_a   1.000
_cell.length_b   1.000
_cell.length_c   1.000
_cell.angle_alpha   90.00
_cell.angle_beta   90.00
_cell.angle_gamma   90.00
#
_symmetry.space_group_name_H-M   'P 1'
#
loop_
_entity.id
_entity.type
_entity.pdbx_description
1 polymer ?
#
loop_
_entity_poly.entity_id
_entity_poly.type
_entity_poly.pdbx_seq_one_letter_code
_entity_poly.pdbx_strand_id
1 'polypeptide(L)'
;MDDPFPEVRKEVERVWAELEHERRSHAAFTDPTWRAEWVRRLQAARWDVADLAETVRVVESHRDKFDVSDAELQERRAFVERARRELERLEEVAGSTPQGRQLSWAPDDALDYEAQRSVARYDKQNDAFLQDEQRHQVVLVEQQDADLDDMVEVVQRIGSMGLAMRTEAQRHVQLIDEIDTEMGTVRQRFRLLRRRVEGLIREHGRKNLCTLLWLFVTFIVLTMLVISL
;
A
#
# COMPACT_ATOMS: atom_id res chain seq x y z
N MET A 1 1.85 23.35 13.07
CA MET A 1 0.97 22.68 12.10
C MET A 1 1.29 21.21 12.25
N ASP A 2 0.33 20.44 12.73
CA ASP A 2 0.54 19.02 13.02
C ASP A 2 0.73 18.25 11.71
N ASP A 3 1.58 17.22 11.76
CA ASP A 3 1.86 16.39 10.59
C ASP A 3 0.61 15.58 10.20
N PRO A 4 0.08 15.72 8.97
CA PRO A 4 -1.11 15.01 8.54
C PRO A 4 -0.86 13.53 8.21
N PHE A 5 0.41 13.11 8.09
CA PHE A 5 0.78 11.75 7.69
C PHE A 5 0.12 10.63 8.51
N PRO A 6 0.05 10.71 9.86
CA PRO A 6 -0.54 9.64 10.67
C PRO A 6 -2.05 9.50 10.50
N GLU A 7 -2.76 10.58 10.16
CA GLU A 7 -4.21 10.56 9.93
C GLU A 7 -4.52 9.91 8.58
N VAL A 8 -3.87 10.36 7.51
CA VAL A 8 -4.04 9.79 6.17
C VAL A 8 -3.62 8.32 6.14
N ARG A 9 -2.54 7.96 6.87
CA ARG A 9 -2.15 6.56 7.05
C ARG A 9 -3.29 5.69 7.62
N LYS A 10 -3.94 6.15 8.69
CA LYS A 10 -5.05 5.40 9.31
C LYS A 10 -6.24 5.27 8.38
N GLU A 11 -6.53 6.33 7.62
CA GLU A 11 -7.60 6.31 6.64
C GLU A 11 -7.33 5.27 5.54
N VAL A 12 -6.12 5.25 4.99
CA VAL A 12 -5.70 4.23 4.01
C VAL A 12 -5.78 2.82 4.60
N GLU A 13 -5.30 2.61 5.82
CA GLU A 13 -5.37 1.30 6.51
C GLU A 13 -6.83 0.85 6.70
N ARG A 14 -7.74 1.77 7.01
CA ARG A 14 -9.18 1.49 7.14
C ARG A 14 -9.80 1.11 5.79
N VAL A 15 -9.62 1.95 4.77
CA VAL A 15 -10.19 1.71 3.43
C VAL A 15 -9.68 0.38 2.88
N TRP A 16 -8.40 0.08 3.08
CA TRP A 16 -7.83 -1.21 2.72
C TRP A 16 -8.53 -2.37 3.46
N ALA A 17 -8.66 -2.31 4.78
CA ALA A 17 -9.31 -3.37 5.55
C ALA A 17 -10.75 -3.64 5.08
N GLU A 18 -11.48 -2.58 4.72
CA GLU A 18 -12.83 -2.67 4.15
C GLU A 18 -12.83 -3.35 2.78
N LEU A 19 -11.97 -2.91 1.85
CA LEU A 19 -11.87 -3.48 0.50
C LEU A 19 -11.51 -4.96 0.51
N GLU A 20 -10.62 -5.37 1.41
CA GLU A 20 -10.18 -6.75 1.56
C GLU A 20 -11.26 -7.63 2.22
N HIS A 21 -12.06 -7.08 3.14
CA HIS A 21 -13.22 -7.76 3.71
C HIS A 21 -14.31 -7.98 2.64
N GLU A 22 -14.62 -6.93 1.86
CA GLU A 22 -15.60 -6.96 0.77
C GLU A 22 -15.20 -7.95 -0.34
N ARG A 23 -13.91 -8.04 -0.67
CA ARG A 23 -13.37 -9.04 -1.60
C ARG A 23 -13.65 -10.47 -1.14
N ARG A 24 -13.53 -10.75 0.15
CA ARG A 24 -13.77 -12.10 0.70
C ARG A 24 -15.25 -12.48 0.69
N SER A 25 -16.15 -11.51 0.83
CA SER A 25 -17.58 -11.71 0.60
C SER A 25 -17.90 -11.81 -0.89
N HIS A 26 -17.62 -12.98 -1.48
CA HIS A 26 -17.69 -13.27 -2.92
C HIS A 26 -19.04 -12.96 -3.60
N ALA A 27 -20.14 -12.79 -2.86
CA ALA A 27 -21.46 -12.54 -3.43
C ALA A 27 -21.56 -11.19 -4.17
N ALA A 28 -20.87 -10.15 -3.69
CA ALA A 28 -20.97 -8.80 -4.24
C ALA A 28 -20.10 -8.59 -5.50
N PHE A 29 -19.07 -9.41 -5.71
CA PHE A 29 -18.18 -9.29 -6.89
C PHE A 29 -18.85 -9.69 -8.22
N THR A 30 -20.01 -10.33 -8.14
CA THR A 30 -20.82 -10.73 -9.31
C THR A 30 -21.65 -9.56 -9.87
N ASP A 31 -21.95 -8.55 -9.05
CA ASP A 31 -22.70 -7.36 -9.46
C ASP A 31 -21.74 -6.36 -10.16
N PRO A 32 -22.02 -5.99 -11.43
CA PRO A 32 -21.21 -5.01 -12.16
C PRO A 32 -21.16 -3.65 -11.45
N THR A 33 -22.28 -3.15 -10.93
CA THR A 33 -22.33 -1.81 -10.32
C THR A 33 -21.48 -1.73 -9.06
N TRP A 34 -21.54 -2.77 -8.23
CA TRP A 34 -20.70 -2.93 -7.06
C TRP A 34 -19.22 -3.02 -7.42
N ARG A 35 -18.86 -3.80 -8.46
CA ARG A 35 -17.47 -3.91 -8.92
C ARG A 35 -16.93 -2.54 -9.38
N ALA A 36 -17.75 -1.74 -10.08
CA ALA A 36 -17.32 -0.41 -10.52
C ALA A 36 -17.07 0.53 -9.33
N GLU A 37 -17.92 0.49 -8.31
CA GLU A 37 -17.72 1.25 -7.07
C GLU A 37 -16.48 0.80 -6.30
N TRP A 38 -16.27 -0.52 -6.20
CA TRP A 38 -15.10 -1.09 -5.55
C TRP A 38 -13.80 -0.67 -6.26
N VAL A 39 -13.79 -0.68 -7.59
CA VAL A 39 -12.66 -0.20 -8.39
C VAL A 39 -12.41 1.30 -8.17
N ARG A 40 -13.46 2.13 -8.11
CA ARG A 40 -13.32 3.57 -7.79
C ARG A 40 -12.71 3.80 -6.41
N ARG A 41 -13.17 3.06 -5.39
CA ARG A 41 -12.61 3.14 -4.03
C ARG A 41 -11.15 2.69 -3.98
N LEU A 42 -10.83 1.64 -4.72
CA LEU A 42 -9.46 1.17 -4.87
C LEU A 42 -8.56 2.21 -5.55
N GLN A 43 -9.07 2.93 -6.56
CA GLN A 43 -8.35 4.05 -7.17
C GLN A 43 -8.16 5.22 -6.20
N ALA A 44 -9.15 5.57 -5.40
CA ALA A 44 -9.03 6.63 -4.39
C ALA A 44 -7.91 6.30 -3.39
N ALA A 45 -7.92 5.09 -2.82
CA ALA A 45 -6.87 4.62 -1.91
C ALA A 45 -5.47 4.63 -2.55
N ARG A 46 -5.39 4.45 -3.87
CA ARG A 46 -4.12 4.55 -4.61
C ARG A 46 -3.59 5.96 -4.73
N TRP A 47 -4.45 6.93 -4.99
CA TRP A 47 -4.06 8.34 -4.99
C TRP A 47 -3.54 8.75 -3.61
N ASP A 48 -4.23 8.34 -2.54
CA ASP A 48 -3.80 8.64 -1.17
C ASP A 48 -2.41 8.05 -0.87
N VAL A 49 -2.14 6.81 -1.29
CA VAL A 49 -0.81 6.18 -1.12
C VAL A 49 0.26 6.86 -1.98
N ALA A 50 -0.07 7.33 -3.17
CA ALA A 50 0.84 8.08 -4.03
C ALA A 50 1.20 9.44 -3.40
N ASP A 51 0.22 10.15 -2.86
CA ASP A 51 0.41 11.41 -2.15
C ASP A 51 1.27 11.20 -0.88
N LEU A 52 0.99 10.15 -0.09
CA LEU A 52 1.84 9.77 1.05
C LEU A 52 3.29 9.52 0.63
N ALA A 53 3.52 8.87 -0.51
CA ALA A 53 4.87 8.65 -1.02
C ALA A 53 5.58 9.97 -1.40
N GLU A 54 4.85 10.90 -2.00
CA GLU A 54 5.38 12.23 -2.34
C GLU A 54 5.70 13.02 -1.07
N THR A 55 4.86 12.95 -0.02
CA THR A 55 5.17 13.60 1.26
C THR A 55 6.46 13.06 1.88
N VAL A 56 6.69 11.75 1.80
CA VAL A 56 7.91 11.10 2.27
C VAL A 56 9.13 11.62 1.48
N ARG A 57 9.01 11.74 0.15
CA ARG A 57 10.06 12.30 -0.73
C ARG A 57 10.36 13.77 -0.43
N VAL A 58 9.33 14.57 -0.14
CA VAL A 58 9.49 15.99 0.24
C VAL A 58 10.21 16.13 1.58
N VAL A 59 9.83 15.31 2.58
CA VAL A 59 10.50 15.29 3.90
C VAL A 59 11.96 14.85 3.77
N GLU A 60 12.26 13.94 2.86
CA GLU A 60 13.63 13.49 2.57
C GLU A 60 14.51 14.52 1.91
N SER A 61 13.95 15.25 0.94
CA SER A 61 14.68 16.31 0.24
C SER A 61 14.94 17.53 1.12
N HIS A 62 14.17 17.71 2.19
CA HIS A 62 14.21 18.88 3.07
C HIS A 62 14.29 18.50 4.56
N ARG A 63 15.26 17.65 4.91
CA ARG A 63 15.50 17.19 6.30
C ARG A 63 15.71 18.31 7.32
N ASP A 64 16.18 19.46 6.87
CA ASP A 64 16.42 20.66 7.67
C ASP A 64 15.12 21.39 8.08
N LYS A 65 14.03 21.18 7.35
CA LYS A 65 12.74 21.86 7.57
C LYS A 65 11.75 21.02 8.39
N PHE A 66 12.00 19.73 8.56
CA PHE A 66 11.09 18.79 9.21
C PHE A 66 11.81 18.03 10.33
N ASP A 67 11.27 18.08 11.55
CA ASP A 67 11.78 17.35 12.71
C ASP A 67 11.27 15.89 12.72
N VAL A 68 11.64 15.13 11.69
CA VAL A 68 11.25 13.71 11.51
C VAL A 68 12.49 12.83 11.62
N SER A 69 12.47 11.90 12.56
CA SER A 69 13.63 11.02 12.80
C SER A 69 13.91 10.07 11.64
N ASP A 70 15.15 9.60 11.51
CA ASP A 70 15.53 8.59 10.51
C ASP A 70 14.71 7.30 10.65
N ALA A 71 14.46 6.86 11.89
CA ALA A 71 13.66 5.68 12.18
C ALA A 71 12.20 5.85 11.74
N GLU A 72 11.62 7.01 12.04
CA GLU A 72 10.24 7.32 11.65
C GLU A 72 10.10 7.41 10.12
N LEU A 73 11.03 8.06 9.43
CA LEU A 73 11.02 8.12 7.97
C LEU A 73 11.10 6.72 7.36
N GLN A 74 11.93 5.84 7.92
CA GLN A 74 12.04 4.45 7.46
C GLN A 74 10.73 3.68 7.67
N GLU A 75 10.01 3.91 8.77
CA GLU A 75 8.68 3.34 9.00
C GLU A 75 7.65 3.86 7.98
N ARG A 76 7.69 5.16 7.65
CA ARG A 76 6.81 5.78 6.63
C ARG A 76 7.05 5.18 5.25
N ARG A 77 8.32 5.05 4.84
CA ARG A 77 8.69 4.34 3.60
C ARG A 77 8.18 2.91 3.59
N ALA A 78 8.44 2.17 4.66
CA ALA A 78 8.03 0.77 4.75
C ALA A 78 6.50 0.61 4.72
N PHE A 79 5.75 1.56 5.29
CA PHE A 79 4.30 1.59 5.19
C PHE A 79 3.83 1.79 3.74
N VAL A 80 4.33 2.84 3.07
CA VAL A 80 4.00 3.13 1.67
C VAL A 80 4.28 1.89 0.80
N GLU A 81 5.47 1.28 0.89
CA GLU A 81 5.82 0.10 0.09
C GLU A 81 4.98 -1.15 0.40
N ARG A 82 4.46 -1.29 1.62
CA ARG A 82 3.49 -2.37 1.93
C ARG A 82 2.12 -2.08 1.32
N ALA A 83 1.61 -0.86 1.50
CA ALA A 83 0.31 -0.44 0.99
C ALA A 83 0.26 -0.53 -0.54
N ARG A 84 1.33 -0.09 -1.22
CA ARG A 84 1.47 -0.20 -2.68
C ARG A 84 1.34 -1.65 -3.18
N ARG A 85 2.13 -2.57 -2.62
CA ARG A 85 2.13 -3.98 -3.02
C ARG A 85 0.78 -4.67 -2.81
N GLU A 86 0.06 -4.32 -1.76
CA GLU A 86 -1.25 -4.94 -1.55
C GLU A 86 -2.31 -4.37 -2.50
N LEU A 87 -2.29 -3.05 -2.75
CA LEU A 87 -3.18 -2.44 -3.74
C LEU A 87 -2.94 -3.02 -5.15
N GLU A 88 -1.70 -3.39 -5.50
CA GLU A 88 -1.38 -4.10 -6.75
C GLU A 88 -2.04 -5.48 -6.83
N ARG A 89 -2.01 -6.26 -5.74
CA ARG A 89 -2.69 -7.55 -5.67
C ARG A 89 -4.21 -7.44 -5.81
N LEU A 90 -4.79 -6.43 -5.17
CA LEU A 90 -6.23 -6.18 -5.26
C LEU A 90 -6.65 -5.76 -6.68
N GLU A 91 -5.81 -4.98 -7.38
CA GLU A 91 -6.05 -4.65 -8.79
C GLU A 91 -5.94 -5.84 -9.72
N GLU A 92 -5.01 -6.75 -9.50
CA GLU A 92 -4.88 -7.94 -10.32
C GLU A 92 -6.18 -8.75 -10.29
N VAL A 93 -6.84 -8.81 -9.13
CA VAL A 93 -8.16 -9.43 -8.98
C VAL A 93 -9.26 -8.62 -9.68
N ALA A 94 -9.18 -7.29 -9.66
CA ALA A 94 -10.13 -6.40 -10.35
C ALA A 94 -10.05 -6.51 -11.89
N GLY A 95 -8.82 -6.54 -12.42
CA GLY A 95 -8.51 -6.63 -13.84
C GLY A 95 -8.64 -8.05 -14.40
N SER A 96 -8.61 -9.07 -13.54
CA SER A 96 -8.98 -10.45 -13.85
C SER A 96 -10.50 -10.58 -14.02
N THR A 97 -11.10 -9.80 -14.91
CA THR A 97 -12.41 -10.17 -15.44
C THR A 97 -12.22 -11.50 -16.18
N PRO A 98 -13.07 -12.52 -15.96
CA PRO A 98 -13.06 -13.74 -16.76
C PRO A 98 -13.55 -13.40 -18.18
N GLN A 99 -12.70 -12.76 -18.96
CA GLN A 99 -12.86 -12.57 -20.38
C GLN A 99 -12.70 -13.97 -21.00
N GLY A 100 -13.81 -14.59 -21.36
CA GLY A 100 -13.79 -15.89 -22.03
C GLY A 100 -14.51 -17.03 -21.32
N ARG A 101 -15.76 -16.82 -20.93
CA ARG A 101 -16.77 -17.87 -21.12
C ARG A 101 -17.91 -17.30 -21.91
N GLN A 102 -17.60 -16.95 -23.16
CA GLN A 102 -18.59 -16.92 -24.22
C GLN A 102 -19.20 -18.32 -24.24
N LEU A 103 -20.30 -18.48 -23.52
CA LEU A 103 -21.20 -19.61 -23.65
C LEU A 103 -21.68 -19.53 -25.09
N SER A 104 -20.97 -20.19 -26.01
CA SER A 104 -21.53 -20.51 -27.30
C SER A 104 -22.71 -21.44 -27.01
N TRP A 105 -23.90 -20.86 -26.91
CA TRP A 105 -25.11 -21.61 -27.13
C TRP A 105 -25.11 -21.97 -28.61
N ALA A 106 -24.41 -23.04 -28.95
CA ALA A 106 -24.59 -23.72 -30.22
C ALA A 106 -25.98 -24.36 -30.15
N PRO A 107 -26.92 -24.05 -31.06
CA PRO A 107 -28.11 -24.85 -31.20
C PRO A 107 -27.64 -26.27 -31.55
N ASP A 108 -27.95 -27.23 -30.71
CA ASP A 108 -27.68 -28.65 -30.96
C ASP A 108 -28.60 -29.09 -32.11
N ASP A 109 -28.11 -28.94 -33.33
CA ASP A 109 -28.83 -29.27 -34.55
C ASP A 109 -28.72 -30.79 -34.79
N ALA A 110 -29.46 -31.54 -33.97
CA ALA A 110 -29.63 -32.97 -34.10
C ALA A 110 -31.02 -33.39 -33.58
N LEU A 111 -32.08 -32.96 -34.27
CA LEU A 111 -33.41 -33.50 -34.07
C LEU A 111 -33.93 -34.20 -35.32
N ASP A 112 -34.20 -35.48 -35.08
CA ASP A 112 -34.82 -36.47 -35.95
C ASP A 112 -36.19 -36.00 -36.46
N TYR A 113 -36.45 -36.21 -37.75
CA TYR A 113 -37.46 -35.52 -38.56
C TYR A 113 -38.91 -35.99 -38.34
N GLU A 114 -39.19 -36.76 -37.27
CA GLU A 114 -40.52 -37.38 -37.05
C GLU A 114 -41.27 -36.88 -35.81
N ALA A 115 -40.65 -36.10 -34.92
CA ALA A 115 -41.29 -35.60 -33.69
C ALA A 115 -42.02 -34.25 -33.84
N GLN A 116 -42.05 -33.65 -35.03
CA GLN A 116 -42.41 -32.23 -35.21
C GLN A 116 -43.91 -31.92 -35.43
N ARG A 117 -44.78 -32.94 -35.49
CA ARG A 117 -46.22 -32.73 -35.78
C ARG A 117 -47.12 -32.58 -34.55
N SER A 118 -46.67 -32.94 -33.35
CA SER A 118 -47.46 -32.88 -32.11
C SER A 118 -47.08 -31.74 -31.16
N VAL A 119 -45.94 -31.07 -31.35
CA VAL A 119 -45.43 -29.99 -30.48
C VAL A 119 -45.98 -28.60 -30.87
N ALA A 120 -46.37 -28.41 -32.14
CA ALA A 120 -46.77 -27.13 -32.73
C ALA A 120 -48.04 -26.45 -32.15
N ARG A 121 -48.73 -27.06 -31.17
CA ARG A 121 -49.90 -26.46 -30.50
C ARG A 121 -49.64 -25.96 -29.08
N TYR A 122 -48.55 -26.39 -28.44
CA TYR A 122 -48.14 -25.86 -27.13
C TYR A 122 -47.04 -24.78 -27.24
N ASP A 123 -46.36 -24.68 -28.39
CA ASP A 123 -45.30 -23.69 -28.61
C ASP A 123 -45.79 -22.24 -28.66
N LYS A 124 -46.93 -21.93 -29.29
CA LYS A 124 -47.28 -20.51 -29.56
C LYS A 124 -47.51 -19.62 -28.34
N GLN A 125 -47.93 -20.20 -27.21
CA GLN A 125 -48.14 -19.43 -25.97
C GLN A 125 -46.87 -19.37 -25.12
N ASN A 126 -46.02 -20.40 -25.22
CA ASN A 126 -44.71 -20.44 -24.59
C ASN A 126 -43.71 -19.55 -25.36
N ASP A 127 -43.83 -19.45 -26.69
CA ASP A 127 -43.04 -18.59 -27.56
C ASP A 127 -43.20 -17.10 -27.23
N ALA A 128 -44.41 -16.66 -26.89
CA ALA A 128 -44.67 -15.27 -26.53
C ALA A 128 -44.02 -14.91 -25.19
N PHE A 129 -44.11 -15.81 -24.20
CA PHE A 129 -43.46 -15.65 -22.90
C PHE A 129 -41.94 -15.76 -22.99
N LEU A 130 -41.42 -16.72 -23.76
CA LEU A 130 -40.00 -16.89 -24.03
C LEU A 130 -39.42 -15.70 -24.82
N GLN A 131 -40.16 -15.15 -25.79
CA GLN A 131 -39.74 -13.93 -26.47
C GLN A 131 -39.71 -12.72 -25.56
N ASP A 132 -40.67 -12.58 -24.65
CA ASP A 132 -40.71 -11.48 -23.69
C ASP A 132 -39.54 -11.60 -22.70
N GLU A 133 -39.30 -12.79 -22.16
CA GLU A 133 -38.17 -13.09 -21.28
C GLU A 133 -36.81 -12.90 -22.01
N GLN A 134 -36.71 -13.31 -23.27
CA GLN A 134 -35.52 -13.09 -24.11
C GLN A 134 -35.28 -11.60 -24.35
N ARG A 135 -36.33 -10.80 -24.60
CA ARG A 135 -36.19 -9.34 -24.73
C ARG A 135 -35.74 -8.70 -23.42
N HIS A 136 -36.29 -9.15 -22.30
CA HIS A 136 -35.84 -8.72 -20.98
C HIS A 136 -34.37 -9.09 -20.72
N GLN A 137 -33.93 -10.28 -21.14
CA GLN A 137 -32.53 -10.69 -21.08
C GLN A 137 -31.62 -9.85 -21.97
N VAL A 138 -32.04 -9.52 -23.19
CA VAL A 138 -31.26 -8.69 -24.12
C VAL A 138 -31.04 -7.29 -23.56
N VAL A 139 -32.07 -6.66 -23.01
CA VAL A 139 -31.93 -5.32 -22.38
C VAL A 139 -31.00 -5.37 -21.17
N LEU A 140 -31.07 -6.44 -20.36
CA LEU A 140 -30.18 -6.63 -19.21
C LEU A 140 -28.72 -6.86 -19.65
N VAL A 141 -28.50 -7.58 -20.76
CA VAL A 141 -27.15 -7.79 -21.33
C VAL A 141 -26.61 -6.51 -21.94
N GLU A 142 -27.42 -5.72 -22.65
CA GLU A 142 -27.01 -4.43 -23.21
C GLU A 142 -26.64 -3.41 -22.12
N GLN A 143 -27.37 -3.37 -21.00
CA GLN A 143 -27.01 -2.53 -19.85
C GLN A 143 -25.70 -2.97 -19.20
N GLN A 144 -25.47 -4.28 -19.09
CA GLN A 144 -24.21 -4.82 -18.58
C GLN A 144 -23.03 -4.53 -19.52
N ASP A 145 -23.22 -4.57 -20.84
CA ASP A 145 -22.17 -4.26 -21.82
C ASP A 145 -21.77 -2.78 -21.78
N ALA A 146 -22.73 -1.86 -21.59
CA ALA A 146 -22.44 -0.44 -21.41
C ALA A 146 -21.63 -0.18 -20.13
N ASP A 147 -21.98 -0.85 -19.02
CA ASP A 147 -21.24 -0.74 -17.76
C ASP A 147 -19.84 -1.38 -17.85
N LEU A 148 -19.69 -2.45 -18.65
CA LEU A 148 -18.39 -3.07 -18.91
C LEU A 148 -17.47 -2.16 -19.74
N ASP A 149 -17.99 -1.37 -20.67
CA ASP A 149 -17.18 -0.42 -21.46
C ASP A 149 -16.59 0.69 -20.56
N ASP A 150 -17.41 1.25 -19.66
CA ASP A 150 -16.97 2.19 -18.62
C ASP A 150 -15.92 1.55 -17.69
N MET A 151 -16.11 0.28 -17.31
CA MET A 151 -15.08 -0.46 -16.56
C MET A 151 -13.79 -0.66 -17.34
N VAL A 152 -13.86 -0.93 -18.65
CA VAL A 152 -12.68 -1.12 -19.50
C VAL A 152 -11.85 0.15 -19.55
N GLU A 153 -12.47 1.34 -19.61
CA GLU A 153 -11.75 2.62 -19.51
C GLU A 153 -11.04 2.75 -18.15
N VAL A 154 -11.75 2.46 -17.05
CA VAL A 154 -11.20 2.55 -15.70
C VAL A 154 -10.06 1.54 -15.49
N VAL A 155 -10.18 0.32 -16.03
CA VAL A 155 -9.17 -0.74 -15.98
C VAL A 155 -7.98 -0.43 -16.89
N GLN A 156 -8.18 0.16 -18.06
CA GLN A 156 -7.08 0.64 -18.91
C GLN A 156 -6.28 1.75 -18.22
N ARG A 157 -6.98 2.68 -17.55
CA ARG A 157 -6.35 3.73 -16.76
C ARG A 157 -5.54 3.15 -15.60
N ILE A 158 -6.07 2.14 -14.92
CA ILE A 158 -5.34 1.32 -13.94
C ILE A 158 -4.10 0.68 -14.55
N GLY A 159 -4.21 0.04 -15.71
CA GLY A 159 -3.09 -0.61 -16.37
C GLY A 159 -1.94 0.37 -16.68
N SER A 160 -2.27 1.56 -17.19
CA SER A 160 -1.28 2.60 -17.48
C SER A 160 -0.62 3.17 -16.21
N MET A 161 -1.41 3.37 -15.14
CA MET A 161 -0.94 3.90 -13.86
C MET A 161 -0.12 2.87 -13.07
N GLY A 162 -0.54 1.60 -13.08
CA GLY A 162 0.18 0.48 -12.47
C GLY A 162 1.54 0.23 -13.11
N LEU A 163 1.68 0.46 -14.42
CA LEU A 163 2.98 0.44 -15.09
C LEU A 163 3.91 1.56 -14.61
N ALA A 164 3.40 2.78 -14.49
CA ALA A 164 4.17 3.92 -13.96
C ALA A 164 4.61 3.66 -12.50
N MET A 165 3.70 3.11 -11.70
CA MET A 165 3.94 2.79 -10.29
C MET A 165 4.92 1.64 -10.09
N ARG A 166 4.83 0.56 -10.86
CA ARG A 166 5.81 -0.54 -10.83
C ARG A 166 7.22 -0.04 -11.12
N THR A 167 7.34 0.91 -12.05
CA THR A 167 8.61 1.56 -12.40
C THR A 167 9.14 2.38 -11.22
N GLU A 168 8.24 3.03 -10.45
CA GLU A 168 8.61 3.81 -9.27
C GLU A 168 8.89 2.96 -8.03
N ALA A 169 8.14 1.87 -7.82
CA ALA A 169 8.41 0.87 -6.78
C ALA A 169 9.78 0.21 -7.00
N GLN A 170 10.16 -0.06 -8.26
CA GLN A 170 11.51 -0.53 -8.58
C GLN A 170 12.60 0.49 -8.21
N ARG A 171 12.34 1.80 -8.38
CA ARG A 171 13.25 2.85 -7.88
C ARG A 171 13.33 2.86 -6.35
N HIS A 172 12.21 2.66 -5.68
CA HIS A 172 12.17 2.60 -4.22
C HIS A 172 12.90 1.38 -3.63
N VAL A 173 12.87 0.23 -4.31
CA VAL A 173 13.67 -0.95 -3.93
C VAL A 173 15.17 -0.68 -4.03
N GLN A 174 15.60 0.03 -5.07
CA GLN A 174 17.01 0.45 -5.23
C GLN A 174 17.42 1.43 -4.13
N LEU A 175 16.54 2.36 -3.76
CA LEU A 175 16.75 3.32 -2.65
C LEU A 175 16.83 2.66 -1.27
N ILE A 176 16.17 1.52 -1.04
CA ILE A 176 16.27 0.79 0.24
C ILE A 176 17.64 0.12 0.38
N ASP A 177 18.20 -0.41 -0.70
CA ASP A 177 19.53 -1.05 -0.71
C ASP A 177 20.66 -0.02 -0.48
N GLU A 178 20.47 1.18 -1.02
CA GLU A 178 21.37 2.32 -0.83
C GLU A 178 21.32 2.87 0.61
N ILE A 179 20.15 2.88 1.23
CA ILE A 179 20.02 3.24 2.66
C ILE A 179 20.58 2.18 3.59
N ASP A 180 20.47 0.88 3.27
CA ASP A 180 21.05 -0.16 4.12
C ASP A 180 22.59 -0.10 4.12
N THR A 181 23.18 0.20 2.95
CA THR A 181 24.62 0.44 2.81
C THR A 181 25.08 1.74 3.49
N GLU A 182 24.30 2.82 3.40
CA GLU A 182 24.58 4.07 4.15
C GLU A 182 24.41 3.89 5.66
N MET A 183 23.37 3.19 6.12
CA MET A 183 23.16 2.84 7.53
C MET A 183 24.30 1.97 8.06
N GLY A 184 24.81 1.01 7.26
CA GLY A 184 26.01 0.24 7.59
C GLY A 184 27.22 1.14 7.85
N THR A 185 27.41 2.14 6.99
CA THR A 185 28.49 3.12 7.09
C THR A 185 28.34 4.05 8.30
N VAL A 186 27.13 4.54 8.58
CA VAL A 186 26.84 5.37 9.77
C VAL A 186 27.02 4.55 11.05
N ARG A 187 26.60 3.29 11.09
CA ARG A 187 26.79 2.39 12.24
C ARG A 187 28.27 2.14 12.52
N GLN A 188 29.09 2.08 11.46
CA GLN A 188 30.54 1.95 11.56
C GLN A 188 31.20 3.24 12.06
N ARG A 189 30.79 4.41 11.56
CA ARG A 189 31.24 5.74 12.06
C ARG A 189 30.82 5.98 13.51
N PHE A 190 29.60 5.59 13.89
CA PHE A 190 29.11 5.67 15.26
C PHE A 190 29.89 4.76 16.20
N ARG A 191 30.25 3.53 15.78
CA ARG A 191 31.15 2.66 16.55
C ARG A 191 32.53 3.29 16.76
N LEU A 192 33.07 3.97 15.75
CA LEU A 192 34.35 4.65 15.86
C LEU A 192 34.28 5.84 16.83
N LEU A 193 33.22 6.63 16.75
CA LEU A 193 32.95 7.72 17.69
C LEU A 193 32.79 7.19 19.12
N ARG A 194 32.00 6.13 19.32
CA ARG A 194 31.84 5.48 20.62
C ARG A 194 33.18 5.02 21.20
N ARG A 195 34.04 4.39 20.39
CA ARG A 195 35.40 3.98 20.82
C ARG A 195 36.28 5.18 21.17
N ARG A 196 36.16 6.29 20.43
CA ARG A 196 36.93 7.51 20.69
C ARG A 196 36.46 8.21 21.96
N VAL A 197 35.14 8.24 22.20
CA VAL A 197 34.52 8.74 23.43
C VAL A 197 34.91 7.87 24.63
N GLU A 198 34.83 6.54 24.52
CA GLU A 198 35.34 5.62 25.55
C GLU A 198 36.84 5.85 25.81
N GLY A 199 37.64 6.07 24.76
CA GLY A 199 39.07 6.39 24.88
C GLY A 199 39.32 7.69 25.64
N LEU A 200 38.62 8.77 25.29
CA LEU A 200 38.73 10.09 25.92
C LEU A 200 38.27 10.06 27.39
N ILE A 201 37.18 9.36 27.68
CA ILE A 201 36.70 9.15 29.05
C ILE A 201 37.76 8.39 29.87
N ARG A 202 38.43 7.41 29.28
CA ARG A 202 39.47 6.61 29.95
C ARG A 202 40.77 7.39 30.18
N GLU A 203 41.17 8.24 29.25
CA GLU A 203 42.38 9.07 29.34
C GLU A 203 42.24 10.27 30.29
N HIS A 204 41.11 10.97 30.26
CA HIS A 204 40.87 12.10 31.16
C HIS A 204 40.35 11.69 32.53
N GLY A 205 39.62 10.57 32.64
CA GLY A 205 39.07 10.10 33.91
C GLY A 205 40.14 9.81 34.98
N ARG A 206 41.24 9.12 34.64
CA ARG A 206 42.28 8.77 35.62
C ARG A 206 43.15 9.96 36.05
N LYS A 207 43.53 10.81 35.09
CA LYS A 207 44.39 11.97 35.39
C LYS A 207 43.64 13.01 36.21
N ASN A 208 42.42 13.34 35.79
CA ASN A 208 41.57 14.32 36.48
C ASN A 208 41.16 13.84 37.86
N LEU A 209 40.88 12.54 38.04
CA LEU A 209 40.60 11.97 39.36
C LEU A 209 41.80 12.06 40.30
N CYS A 210 43.01 11.84 39.79
CA CYS A 210 44.24 11.96 40.59
C CYS A 210 44.53 13.43 40.94
N THR A 211 44.30 14.37 40.02
CA THR A 211 44.45 15.81 40.30
C THR A 211 43.40 16.31 41.29
N LEU A 212 42.14 15.86 41.16
CA LEU A 212 41.06 16.19 42.09
C LEU A 212 41.38 15.68 43.51
N LEU A 213 41.85 14.44 43.63
CA LEU A 213 42.19 13.83 44.91
C LEU A 213 43.38 14.54 45.57
N TRP A 214 44.41 14.90 44.79
CA TRP A 214 45.55 15.67 45.29
C TRP A 214 45.11 17.06 45.81
N LEU A 215 44.31 17.79 45.02
CA LEU A 215 43.77 19.11 45.41
C LEU A 215 42.97 19.03 46.72
N PHE A 216 42.12 18.01 46.86
CA PHE A 216 41.31 17.79 48.06
C PHE A 216 42.16 17.54 49.31
N VAL A 217 43.22 16.74 49.21
CA VAL A 217 44.15 16.49 50.32
C VAL A 217 44.87 17.79 50.73
N THR A 218 45.39 18.57 49.76
CA THR A 218 46.02 19.86 50.07
C THR A 218 45.05 20.84 50.74
N PHE A 219 43.79 20.86 50.31
CA PHE A 219 42.75 21.69 50.93
C PHE A 219 42.50 21.28 52.39
N ILE A 220 42.37 19.97 52.67
CA ILE A 220 42.20 19.46 54.03
C ILE A 220 43.36 19.89 54.93
N VAL A 221 44.61 19.71 54.48
CA VAL A 221 45.80 20.10 55.25
C VAL A 221 45.79 21.59 55.56
N LEU A 222 45.44 22.43 54.58
CA LEU A 222 45.38 23.87 54.74
C LEU A 222 44.29 24.29 55.75
N THR A 223 43.11 23.66 55.68
CA THR A 223 42.03 23.92 56.66
C THR A 223 42.40 23.46 58.08
N MET A 224 43.05 22.30 58.23
CA MET A 224 43.53 21.82 59.53
C MET A 224 44.60 22.75 60.13
N LEU A 225 45.52 23.26 59.30
CA LEU A 225 46.54 24.21 59.73
C LEU A 225 45.93 25.53 60.19
N VAL A 226 44.93 26.05 59.46
CA VAL A 226 44.22 27.28 59.85
C VAL A 226 43.44 27.10 61.15
N ILE A 227 42.82 25.94 61.37
CA ILE A 227 42.09 25.66 62.63
C ILE A 227 43.05 25.45 63.81
N SER A 228 44.27 24.96 63.54
CA SER A 228 45.30 24.73 64.56
C SER A 228 46.09 25.99 64.94
N LEU A 229 45.99 27.08 64.15
CA LEU A 229 46.65 28.36 64.38
C LEU A 229 45.72 29.32 65.15
#